data_AF-A0A952EJA9-F1
#
_entry.id   AF-A0A952EJA9-F1
#
_cell.length_a   1.000
_cell.length_b   1.000
_cell.length_c   1.000
_cell.angle_alpha   90.00
_cell.angle_beta   90.00
_cell.angle_gamma   90.00
#
_symmetry.space_group_name_H-M   'P 1'
#
loop_
_entity.id
_entity.type
_entity.pdbx_description
1 polymer ?
#
loop_
_entity_poly.entity_id
_entity_poly.type
_entity_poly.pdbx_seq_one_letter_code
_entity_poly.pdbx_strand_id
1 'polypeptide(L)' 'MVGIVLAALLLIFGIFLRVTNDPGFASAKKFSWLLIAVGVLTLLGKLIIMYQKGEL' A
#
# COMPACT_ATOMS: atom_id res chain seq x y z
N MET A 1 -13.47 3.66 -7.33
CA MET A 1 -12.76 2.49 -7.87
C MET A 1 -11.25 2.71 -7.95
N VAL A 2 -10.75 3.81 -8.54
CA VAL A 2 -9.31 4.09 -8.70
C VAL A 2 -8.48 4.01 -7.41
N GLY A 3 -8.95 4.60 -6.29
CA GLY A 3 -8.15 4.63 -5.04
C GLY A 3 -7.91 3.27 -4.37
N ILE A 4 -8.83 2.30 -4.51
CA ILE A 4 -8.66 0.96 -3.94
C ILE A 4 -7.67 0.15 -4.79
N VAL A 5 -7.79 0.25 -6.11
CA VAL A 5 -6.86 -0.39 -7.06
C VAL A 5 -5.45 0.14 -6.88
N LEU A 6 -5.29 1.46 -6.72
CA LEU A 6 -4.00 2.09 -6.46
C LEU A 6 -3.40 1.62 -5.12
N ALA A 7 -4.22 1.55 -4.06
CA ALA A 7 -3.77 1.05 -2.77
C ALA A 7 -3.34 -0.43 -2.83
N ALA A 8 -4.08 -1.27 -3.57
CA ALA A 8 -3.71 -2.66 -3.80
C ALA A 8 -2.38 -2.80 -4.55
N LEU A 9 -2.16 -2.00 -5.60
CA LEU A 9 -0.89 -1.97 -6.34
C LEU A 9 0.27 -1.52 -5.45
N LEU A 10 0.08 -0.49 -4.62
CA LEU A 10 1.11 -0.01 -3.69
C LEU A 10 1.48 -1.06 -2.64
N LEU A 11 0.49 -1.81 -2.12
CA LEU A 11 0.73 -2.90 -1.20
C LEU A 11 1.48 -4.06 -1.85
N ILE A 12 1.04 -4.50 -3.02
CA ILE A 12 1.70 -5.59 -3.77
C ILE A 12 3.14 -5.19 -4.10
N PHE A 13 3.36 -3.96 -4.56
CA PHE A 13 4.69 -3.45 -4.89
C PHE A 13 5.57 -3.27 -3.65
N GLY A 14 5.01 -2.80 -2.53
CA GLY A 14 5.71 -2.70 -1.26
C GLY A 14 6.10 -4.07 -0.68
N ILE A 15 5.22 -5.07 -0.77
CA ILE A 15 5.51 -6.45 -0.38
C ILE A 15 6.57 -7.05 -1.32
N PHE A 16 6.45 -6.85 -2.62
CA PHE A 16 7.42 -7.30 -3.62
C PHE A 16 8.81 -6.76 -3.33
N LEU A 17 8.95 -5.44 -3.10
CA LEU A 17 10.23 -4.83 -2.73
C LEU A 17 10.79 -5.36 -1.41
N ARG A 18 9.93 -5.75 -0.46
CA ARG A 18 10.37 -6.33 0.81
C ARG A 18 10.85 -7.79 0.67
N VAL A 19 10.19 -8.57 -0.19
CA VAL A 19 10.51 -9.98 -0.46
C VAL A 19 11.73 -10.11 -1.37
N THR A 20 11.88 -9.22 -2.34
CA THR A 20 13.04 -9.16 -3.24
C THR A 20 14.33 -8.93 -2.44
N ASN A 21 15.31 -9.79 -2.70
CA ASN A 21 16.64 -9.78 -2.05
C ASN A 21 17.75 -9.37 -3.03
N ASP A 22 17.39 -8.72 -4.14
CA ASP A 22 18.34 -8.21 -5.09
C ASP A 22 19.13 -7.03 -4.51
N PRO A 23 20.48 -7.06 -4.57
CA PRO A 23 21.33 -5.99 -4.03
C PRO A 23 21.10 -4.64 -4.72
N GLY A 24 20.61 -4.62 -5.96
CA GLY A 24 20.19 -3.41 -6.66
C GLY A 24 18.99 -2.69 -6.01
N PHE A 25 18.20 -3.38 -5.20
CA PHE A 25 17.04 -2.83 -4.49
C PHE A 25 17.30 -2.55 -3.00
N ALA A 26 18.54 -2.67 -2.52
CA ALA A 26 18.88 -2.47 -1.10
C ALA A 26 18.45 -1.09 -0.56
N SER A 27 18.53 -0.03 -1.39
CA SER A 27 18.04 1.31 -1.06
C SER A 27 16.50 1.38 -1.07
N ALA A 28 15.88 0.78 -2.09
CA ALA A 28 14.42 0.73 -2.24
C ALA A 28 13.72 -0.11 -1.15
N LYS A 29 14.43 -1.06 -0.54
CA LYS A 29 13.96 -1.91 0.57
C LYS A 29 13.69 -1.13 1.85
N LYS A 30 14.31 0.05 2.04
CA LYS A 30 13.96 0.96 3.14
C LYS A 30 12.65 1.69 2.84
N PHE A 31 12.41 2.02 1.58
CA PHE A 31 11.18 2.65 1.10
C PHE A 31 10.00 1.67 1.00
N SER A 32 10.25 0.36 0.91
CA SER A 32 9.20 -0.65 0.86
C SER A 32 8.28 -0.59 2.09
N TRP A 33 8.83 -0.26 3.26
CA TRP A 33 8.01 -0.08 4.47
C TRP A 33 7.09 1.15 4.37
N LEU A 34 7.56 2.26 3.81
CA LEU A 34 6.74 3.45 3.54
C LEU A 34 5.64 3.16 2.50
N LEU A 35 5.96 2.43 1.43
CA LEU A 35 4.97 2.02 0.42
C LEU A 35 3.87 1.15 1.02
N ILE A 36 4.25 0.17 1.85
CA ILE A 36 3.29 -0.65 2.58
C ILE A 36 2.44 0.22 3.52
N ALA A 37 3.06 1.10 4.29
CA ALA A 37 2.35 1.98 5.23
C ALA A 37 1.33 2.88 4.52
N VAL A 38 1.70 3.50 3.39
CA VAL A 38 0.82 4.34 2.57
C VAL A 38 -0.33 3.51 1.97
N GLY A 39 -0.04 2.31 1.46
CA GLY A 39 -1.07 1.40 0.94
C GLY A 39 -2.10 1.01 2.01
N VAL A 40 -1.64 0.67 3.23
CA VAL A 40 -2.53 0.35 4.36
C VAL A 40 -3.32 1.58 4.79
N LEU A 41 -2.69 2.75 4.91
CA LEU A 41 -3.37 4.00 5.29
C LEU A 41 -4.46 4.36 4.28
N THR A 42 -4.19 4.17 2.98
CA THR A 42 -5.15 4.47 1.92
C THR A 42 -6.35 3.54 1.96
N LEU A 43 -6.15 2.24 2.24
CA LEU A 43 -7.24 1.28 2.44
C LEU A 43 -8.07 1.63 3.69
N LEU A 44 -7.41 1.91 4.81
CA LEU A 44 -8.09 2.30 6.06
C LEU A 44 -8.89 3.60 5.88
N GLY A 45 -8.30 4.63 5.26
CA GLY A 45 -8.99 5.87 4.96
C GLY A 45 -10.20 5.66 4.05
N LYS A 46 -10.07 4.84 3.00
CA LYS A 46 -11.19 4.43 2.14
C LYS A 46 -12.29 3.71 2.93
N LEU A 47 -11.91 2.80 3.82
CA LEU A 47 -12.83 2.00 4.63
C LEU A 47 -13.59 2.88 5.63
N ILE A 48 -12.90 3.81 6.30
CA ILE A 48 -13.48 4.78 7.22
C ILE A 48 -14.46 5.70 6.48
N ILE A 49 -14.10 6.20 5.29
CA ILE A 49 -14.97 7.04 4.48
C ILE A 49 -16.24 6.28 4.04
N MET A 50 -16.09 5.02 3.61
CA MET A 50 -17.24 4.17 3.25
C MET A 50 -18.16 3.91 4.45
N TYR A 51 -17.57 3.66 5.63
CA TYR A 51 -18.30 3.51 6.89
C TYR A 51 -19.05 4.79 7.28
N GLN A 52 -18.42 5.95 7.15
CA GLN A 52 -19.06 7.23 7.46
C GLN A 52 -20.18 7.61 6.49
N LYS A 53 -20.09 7.19 5.22
CA LYS A 53 -21.17 7.42 4.25
C LYS A 53 -22.37 6.50 4.45
N GLY A 54 -22.32 5.54 5.39
CA GLY A 54 -23.38 4.56 5.59
C GLY A 54 -23.56 3.63 4.37
N GLU A 55 -22.52 3.48 3.55
CA GLU A 55 -22.51 2.64 2.34
C GLU A 55 -22.07 1.18 2.66
N LEU A 56 -22.04 0.80 3.95
CA LEU A 56 -21.68 -0.52 4.46
C LEU A 56 -22.90 -1.27 5.01
#